data_AF-A0A7D7W9T3-F1
#
_entry.id   AF-A0A7D7W9T3-F1
#
_cell.length_a   1.000
_cell.length_b   1.000
_cell.length_c   1.000
_cell.angle_alpha   90.00
_cell.angle_beta   90.00
_cell.angle_gamma   90.00
#
_symmetry.space_group_name_H-M   'P 1'
#
loop_
_entity.id
_entity.type
_entity.pdbx_description
1 polymer ?
#
loop_
_entity_poly.entity_id
_entity_poly.type
_entity_poly.pdbx_seq_one_letter_code
_entity_poly.pdbx_strand_id
1 'polypeptide(L)' 'MSDEDLRAALAGLRVRIPESVQDADALRAEVRAADAALGERLRAAAAQRHAVVRRDRKGAAR' A
#
# COMPACT_ATOMS: atom_id res chain seq x y z
N MET A 1 -6.89 -6.63 -0.79
CA MET A 1 -6.65 -5.58 0.22
C MET A 1 -7.42 -4.33 -0.20
N SER A 2 -8.36 -3.89 0.63
CA SER A 2 -9.27 -2.77 0.35
C SER A 2 -8.65 -1.41 0.74
N ASP A 3 -9.27 -0.29 0.36
CA ASP A 3 -8.87 1.07 0.81
C ASP A 3 -8.89 1.19 2.34
N GLU A 4 -9.77 0.40 2.97
CA GLU A 4 -9.98 0.33 4.42
C GLU A 4 -8.80 -0.34 5.14
N ASP A 5 -8.24 -1.41 4.57
CA ASP A 5 -7.05 -2.08 5.10
C ASP A 5 -5.83 -1.13 5.13
N LEU A 6 -5.66 -0.30 4.10
CA LEU A 6 -4.58 0.70 4.08
C LEU A 6 -4.82 1.79 5.12
N ARG A 7 -6.06 2.30 5.24
CA ARG A 7 -6.38 3.32 6.24
C ARG A 7 -6.15 2.81 7.65
N ALA A 8 -6.50 1.56 7.94
CA ALA A 8 -6.23 0.92 9.23
C ALA A 8 -4.72 0.82 9.51
N ALA A 9 -3.92 0.40 8.52
CA ALA A 9 -2.47 0.33 8.65
C ALA A 9 -1.82 1.70 8.90
N LEU A 10 -2.30 2.75 8.21
CA LEU A 10 -1.79 4.12 8.37
C LEU A 10 -2.26 4.79 9.67
N ALA A 11 -3.48 4.51 10.13
CA ALA A 11 -4.01 5.06 11.38
C ALA A 11 -3.24 4.56 12.62
N GLY A 12 -2.68 3.35 12.55
CA GLY A 12 -1.80 2.81 13.59
C GLY A 12 -0.40 3.42 13.60
N LEU A 13 0.05 3.99 12.48
CA LEU A 13 1.40 4.50 12.31
C LEU A 13 1.58 5.88 12.99
N ARG A 14 1.60 5.90 14.32
CA ARG A 14 2.01 7.08 15.09
C ARG A 14 3.53 7.05 15.27
N VAL A 15 4.21 8.12 14.87
CA VAL A 15 5.64 8.31 15.16
C VAL A 15 5.80 8.44 16.67
N ARG A 16 6.11 7.33 17.33
CA ARG A 16 6.39 7.22 18.76
C ARG A 16 7.88 6.96 18.95
N ILE A 17 8.48 7.58 19.97
CA ILE A 17 9.84 7.25 20.40
C ILE A 17 9.74 5.91 21.16
N PRO A 18 10.40 4.84 20.71
CA PRO A 18 10.37 3.57 21.43
C PRO A 18 11.02 3.72 22.81
N GLU A 19 10.36 3.23 23.85
CA GLU A 19 10.88 3.26 25.23
C GLU A 19 11.67 1.97 25.56
N SER A 20 11.57 0.95 24.71
CA SER A 20 12.23 -0.34 24.87
C SER A 20 12.62 -0.98 23.52
N VAL A 21 13.45 -2.03 23.57
CA VAL A 21 13.80 -2.82 22.38
C VAL A 21 12.56 -3.51 21.78
N GLN A 22 11.69 -4.03 22.65
CA GLN A 22 10.44 -4.68 22.27
C GLN A 22 9.49 -3.70 21.58
N ASP A 23 9.41 -2.45 22.06
CA ASP A 23 8.63 -1.40 21.40
C ASP A 23 9.21 -1.02 20.04
N ALA A 24 10.52 -0.98 19.92
CA ALA A 24 11.18 -0.71 18.64
C ALA A 24 10.91 -1.83 17.62
N ASP A 25 10.89 -3.09 18.07
CA ASP A 25 10.56 -4.23 17.21
C ASP A 25 9.08 -4.23 16.80
N ALA A 26 8.17 -3.89 17.71
CA ALA A 26 6.75 -3.69 17.40
C ALA A 26 6.57 -2.58 16.35
N LEU A 27 7.21 -1.42 16.55
CA LEU A 27 7.15 -0.30 15.60
C LEU A 27 7.72 -0.69 14.22
N ARG A 28 8.83 -1.43 14.17
CA ARG A 28 9.38 -1.95 12.91
C ARG A 28 8.42 -2.90 12.21
N ALA A 29 7.72 -3.75 12.94
CA ALA A 29 6.71 -4.65 12.39
C ALA A 29 5.52 -3.88 11.80
N GLU A 30 5.03 -2.86 12.52
CA GLU A 30 3.97 -1.95 12.04
C GLU A 30 4.39 -1.24 10.74
N VAL A 31 5.60 -0.70 10.68
CA VAL A 31 6.15 -0.03 9.47
C VAL A 31 6.22 -0.99 8.28
N ARG A 32 6.74 -2.21 8.49
CA ARG A 32 6.83 -3.22 7.42
C ARG A 32 5.46 -3.63 6.89
N ALA A 33 4.47 -3.76 7.78
CA ALA A 33 3.10 -4.06 7.37
C ALA A 33 2.49 -2.92 6.53
N ALA A 34 2.70 -1.67 6.92
CA ALA A 34 2.24 -0.51 6.17
C ALA A 34 2.92 -0.39 4.80
N ASP A 35 4.22 -0.65 4.70
CA ASP A 35 4.97 -0.62 3.44
C ASP A 35 4.48 -1.71 2.46
N ALA A 36 4.29 -2.93 2.95
CA ALA A 36 3.74 -4.02 2.14
C ALA A 36 2.34 -3.69 1.62
N ALA A 37 1.48 -3.15 2.49
CA ALA A 37 0.13 -2.70 2.14
C ALA A 37 0.14 -1.62 1.04
N LEU A 38 1.03 -0.63 1.15
CA LEU A 38 1.19 0.42 0.15
C LEU A 38 1.69 -0.15 -1.18
N GLY A 39 2.69 -1.04 -1.13
CA GLY A 39 3.26 -1.67 -2.32
C GLY A 39 2.23 -2.50 -3.12
N GLU A 40 1.35 -3.24 -2.43
CA GLU A 40 0.24 -3.95 -3.07
C GLU A 40 -0.75 -2.99 -3.74
N ARG A 41 -1.11 -1.89 -3.07
CA ARG A 41 -2.01 -0.88 -3.64
C ARG A 41 -1.43 -0.21 -4.87
N LEU A 42 -0.14 0.14 -4.85
CA LEU A 42 0.54 0.73 -6.00
C LEU A 42 0.56 -0.24 -7.19
N ARG A 43 0.81 -1.53 -6.94
CA ARG A 43 0.74 -2.58 -7.97
C ARG A 43 -0.67 -2.72 -8.54
N ALA A 44 -1.70 -2.74 -7.69
CA ALA A 44 -3.09 -2.78 -8.14
C ALA A 44 -3.46 -1.56 -8.99
N ALA A 45 -3.05 -0.36 -8.58
CA ALA A 45 -3.26 0.87 -9.34
C ALA A 45 -2.52 0.85 -10.70
N ALA A 46 -1.28 0.36 -10.74
CA ALA A 46 -0.52 0.21 -11.98
C ALA A 46 -1.19 -0.79 -12.93
N ALA A 47 -1.67 -1.93 -12.42
CA ALA A 47 -2.38 -2.93 -13.21
C ALA A 47 -3.68 -2.37 -13.83
N GLN A 48 -4.45 -1.58 -13.04
CA GLN A 48 -5.65 -0.90 -13.54
C GLN A 48 -5.32 0.10 -14.65
N ARG A 49 -4.27 0.92 -14.48
CA ARG A 49 -3.82 1.87 -15.51
C ARG A 49 -3.39 1.15 -16.80
N HIS A 50 -2.68 0.03 -16.70
CA HIS A 50 -2.28 -0.75 -17.87
C HIS A 50 -3.47 -1.39 -18.59
N ALA A 51 -4.52 -1.80 -17.87
CA ALA A 51 -5.74 -2.33 -18.46
C ALA A 51 -6.51 -1.27 -19.27
N VAL A 52 -6.58 -0.03 -18.77
CA VAL A 52 -7.20 1.10 -19.49
C VAL A 52 -6.43 1.41 -20.79
N VAL A 53 -5.10 1.55 -20.72
CA VAL A 53 -4.26 1.86 -21.89
C VAL A 53 -4.36 0.79 -22.98
N ARG A 54 -4.47 -0.50 -22.62
CA ARG A 54 -4.66 -1.59 -23.60
C ARG A 54 -6.05 -1.56 -24.26
N ARG A 55 -7.07 -1.07 -23.56
CA ARG A 55 -8.43 -0.93 -24.09
C ARG A 55 -8.52 0.20 -25.11
N ASP A 56 -7.89 1.33 -24.82
CA ASP A 56 -7.88 2.50 -25.71
C ASP A 56 -7.11 2.21 -27.03
N ARG A 57 -5.99 1.49 -26.96
CA ARG A 57 -5.27 1.03 -28.17
C ARG A 57 -6.08 0.08 -29.06
N LYS A 58 -6.99 -0.72 -28.49
CA LYS A 58 -7.86 -1.62 -29.27
C LYS A 58 -9.03 -0.88 -29.93
N GLY A 59 -9.44 0.27 -29.40
CA GLY A 59 -10.49 1.11 -29.98
C GLY A 59 -10.02 1.99 -31.15
N ALA A 60 -8.75 2.41 -31.15
CA ALA A 60 -8.18 3.26 -32.19
C ALA A 60 -7.73 2.53 -33.47
N ALA A 61 -7.86 1.19 -33.51
CA ALA A 61 -7.44 0.35 -34.64
C ALA A 61 -8.62 -0.21 -35.46
N ARG A 62 -9.80 0.43 -35.40
CA ARG A 62 -11.00 0.07 -36.17
C ARG A 62 -11.43 1.19 -37.10
#